data_AF-A0A090WP12-F1
#
_entry.id   AF-A0A090WP12-F1
#
_cell.length_a   1.000
_cell.length_b   1.000
_cell.length_c   1.000
_cell.angle_alpha   90.00
_cell.angle_beta   90.00
_cell.angle_gamma   90.00
#
_symmetry.space_group_name_H-M   'P 1'
#
loop_
_entity.id
_entity.type
_entity.pdbx_description
1 polymer ?
#
loop_
_entity_poly.entity_id
_entity_poly.type
_entity_poly.pdbx_seq_one_letter_code
_entity_poly.pdbx_strand_id
1 'polypeptide(L)'
;MNKLLTIILLFAFAKAVTAQQDPQYTQYMYNPITINPAYAGNRGVMSVVGLHRSQWVGLDGAPRTQSLSLHTPIENSRVGLGLSVVNDEIGPSDETYIAADFSYTLPVGDEARLSFGLKGWSSFIKCRFYKA
;
A
#
# COMPACT_ATOMS: atom_id res chain seq x y z
N MET A 1 -26.01 -41.67 8.24
CA MET A 1 -25.19 -40.84 9.16
C MET A 1 -24.08 -40.09 8.43
N ASN A 2 -23.42 -40.72 7.46
CA ASN A 2 -22.24 -40.22 6.73
C ASN A 2 -22.55 -38.95 5.92
N LYS A 3 -23.72 -38.91 5.25
CA LYS A 3 -24.15 -37.76 4.43
C LYS A 3 -24.42 -36.49 5.25
N LEU A 4 -24.96 -36.65 6.47
CA LEU A 4 -25.24 -35.52 7.36
C LEU A 4 -23.93 -34.89 7.84
N LEU A 5 -22.94 -35.72 8.16
CA LEU A 5 -21.61 -35.29 8.58
C LEU A 5 -20.87 -34.56 7.46
N THR A 6 -20.98 -35.04 6.22
CA THR A 6 -20.43 -34.37 5.03
C THR A 6 -21.08 -32.99 4.81
N ILE A 7 -22.39 -32.88 4.99
CA ILE A 7 -23.12 -31.60 4.86
C ILE A 7 -22.68 -30.62 5.95
N ILE A 8 -22.56 -31.07 7.20
CA ILE A 8 -22.09 -30.24 8.32
C ILE A 8 -20.66 -29.76 8.09
N LEU A 9 -19.77 -30.64 7.60
CA LEU A 9 -18.41 -30.25 7.22
C LEU A 9 -18.40 -29.19 6.11
N LEU A 10 -19.24 -29.34 5.09
CA LEU A 10 -19.31 -28.39 3.96
C LEU A 10 -19.75 -26.99 4.42
N PHE A 11 -20.72 -26.90 5.33
CA PHE A 11 -21.19 -25.62 5.87
C PHE A 11 -20.19 -24.97 6.85
N ALA A 12 -19.35 -25.76 7.53
CA ALA A 12 -18.31 -25.25 8.42
C ALA A 12 -17.22 -24.46 7.66
N PHE A 13 -16.97 -24.78 6.39
CA PHE A 13 -15.98 -24.08 5.55
C PHE A 13 -16.56 -22.93 4.70
N ALA A 14 -17.88 -22.75 4.68
CA ALA A 14 -18.55 -21.76 3.82
C ALA A 14 -18.39 -20.29 4.27
N LYS A 15 -17.75 -20.02 5.41
CA LYS A 15 -17.77 -18.71 6.08
C LYS A 15 -16.55 -17.80 5.83
N ALA A 16 -15.65 -18.13 4.91
CA ALA A 16 -14.36 -17.42 4.80
C ALA A 16 -14.04 -16.86 3.40
N VAL A 17 -15.02 -16.31 2.68
CA VAL A 17 -14.72 -15.55 1.44
C VAL A 17 -14.89 -14.06 1.71
N THR A 18 -13.76 -13.37 1.83
CA THR A 18 -13.68 -11.91 1.80
C THR A 18 -13.44 -11.48 0.35
N ALA A 19 -14.46 -10.93 -0.31
CA ALA A 19 -14.35 -10.40 -1.68
C ALA A 19 -13.79 -8.96 -1.71
N GLN A 20 -13.00 -8.58 -0.71
CA GLN A 20 -12.38 -7.26 -0.62
C GLN A 20 -11.16 -7.25 -1.53
N GLN A 21 -11.15 -6.35 -2.50
CA GLN A 21 -10.02 -6.16 -3.39
C GLN A 21 -9.21 -4.98 -2.87
N ASP A 22 -7.97 -5.23 -2.46
CA ASP A 22 -7.04 -4.14 -2.18
C ASP A 22 -6.73 -3.39 -3.48
N PRO A 23 -6.56 -2.06 -3.43
CA PRO A 23 -6.21 -1.29 -4.61
C PRO A 23 -4.89 -1.75 -5.20
N GLN A 24 -4.93 -2.14 -6.48
CA GLN A 24 -3.75 -2.59 -7.20
C GLN A 24 -2.89 -1.40 -7.62
N TYR A 25 -1.82 -1.15 -6.87
CA TYR A 25 -0.84 -0.12 -7.18
C TYR A 25 0.21 -0.60 -8.20
N THR A 26 -0.12 -0.52 -9.49
CA THR A 26 0.80 -0.95 -10.57
C THR A 26 2.01 -0.04 -10.74
N GLN A 27 2.01 1.18 -10.19
CA GLN A 27 3.12 2.14 -10.27
C GLN A 27 4.17 2.00 -9.17
N TYR A 28 4.18 0.89 -8.41
CA TYR A 28 5.14 0.67 -7.33
C TYR A 28 6.61 0.75 -7.76
N MET A 29 6.90 0.41 -9.03
CA MET A 29 8.25 0.51 -9.60
C MET A 29 8.81 1.94 -9.54
N TYR A 30 7.95 2.95 -9.60
CA TYR A 30 8.34 4.36 -9.53
C TYR A 30 8.35 4.89 -8.09
N ASN A 31 7.61 4.25 -7.19
CA ASN A 31 7.52 4.64 -5.77
C ASN A 31 7.60 3.41 -4.85
N PRO A 32 8.80 2.81 -4.67
CA PRO A 32 8.96 1.53 -3.96
C PRO A 32 8.59 1.59 -2.49
N ILE A 33 8.69 2.76 -1.85
CA ILE A 33 8.41 2.91 -0.41
C ILE A 33 6.95 2.62 -0.07
N THR A 34 6.04 2.82 -1.03
CA THR A 34 4.61 2.50 -0.89
C THR A 34 4.40 1.04 -0.50
N ILE A 35 5.27 0.13 -0.97
CA ILE A 35 5.18 -1.30 -0.68
C ILE A 35 6.23 -1.72 0.37
N ASN A 36 7.47 -1.26 0.24
CA ASN A 36 8.58 -1.74 1.07
C ASN A 36 9.07 -0.65 2.06
N PRO A 37 8.74 -0.73 3.36
CA PRO A 37 9.24 0.23 4.36
C PRO A 37 10.77 0.22 4.49
N ALA A 38 11.44 -0.91 4.23
CA ALA A 38 12.90 -1.00 4.32
C ALA A 38 13.62 -0.16 3.25
N TYR A 39 12.90 0.32 2.23
CA TYR A 39 13.45 1.22 1.21
C TYR A 39 13.61 2.67 1.72
N ALA A 40 12.97 3.04 2.84
CA ALA A 40 13.06 4.39 3.39
C ALA A 40 14.53 4.78 3.62
N GLY A 41 14.96 5.89 3.04
CA GLY A 41 16.34 6.40 3.15
C GLY A 41 17.42 5.60 2.41
N ASN A 42 17.09 4.53 1.68
CA ASN A 42 18.07 3.67 1.01
C ASN A 42 18.86 4.39 -0.10
N ARG A 43 18.31 5.47 -0.68
CA ARG A 43 19.00 6.30 -1.67
C ARG A 43 20.09 7.21 -1.09
N GLY A 44 20.24 7.26 0.24
CA GLY A 44 21.24 8.11 0.90
C GLY A 44 20.93 9.61 0.87
N VAL A 45 19.79 10.01 0.28
CA VAL A 45 19.33 11.41 0.20
C VAL A 45 17.83 11.48 0.46
N MET A 46 17.34 12.66 0.86
CA MET A 46 15.91 12.93 0.87
C MET A 46 15.34 12.82 -0.55
N SER A 47 14.26 12.07 -0.69
CA SER A 47 13.56 11.84 -1.95
C SER A 47 12.09 12.18 -1.77
N VAL A 48 11.55 12.90 -2.74
CA VAL A 48 10.12 13.24 -2.82
C VAL A 48 9.61 12.77 -4.18
N VAL A 49 8.50 12.04 -4.19
CA VAL A 49 7.92 11.48 -5.42
C VAL A 49 6.43 11.81 -5.45
N GLY A 50 6.01 12.51 -6.51
CA GLY A 50 4.61 12.73 -6.84
C GLY A 50 4.23 11.92 -8.07
N LEU A 51 3.12 11.20 -8.02
CA LEU A 51 2.59 10.43 -9.15
C LEU A 51 1.10 10.70 -9.32
N HIS A 52 0.68 10.75 -10.57
CA HIS A 52 -0.71 10.83 -10.97
C HIS A 52 -0.96 9.80 -12.06
N ARG A 53 -2.02 9.02 -11.92
CA ARG A 53 -2.45 8.02 -12.89
C ARG A 53 -3.93 8.19 -13.16
N SER A 54 -4.27 8.38 -14.43
CA SER A 54 -5.64 8.29 -14.91
C SER A 54 -5.74 7.12 -15.88
N GLN A 55 -6.70 6.22 -15.67
CA GLN A 55 -6.97 5.10 -16.56
C GLN A 55 -8.33 5.27 -17.22
N TRP A 56 -8.55 4.63 -18.38
CA TRP A 56 -9.85 4.61 -19.07
C TRP A 56 -10.45 6.01 -19.25
N VAL A 57 -9.60 6.98 -19.58
CA VAL A 57 -9.94 8.40 -19.66
C VAL A 57 -11.14 8.61 -20.59
N GLY A 58 -12.14 9.34 -20.12
CA GLY A 58 -13.38 9.60 -20.85
C GLY A 58 -14.55 8.69 -20.47
N LEU A 59 -14.34 7.68 -19.60
CA LEU A 59 -15.43 6.96 -18.95
C LEU A 59 -15.80 7.60 -17.61
N ASP A 60 -17.10 7.70 -17.32
CA ASP A 60 -17.56 8.16 -16.02
C ASP A 60 -17.19 7.17 -14.91
N GLY A 61 -16.65 7.70 -13.81
CA GLY A 61 -16.14 6.87 -12.70
C GLY A 61 -14.84 6.13 -13.03
N ALA A 62 -14.11 6.54 -14.07
CA ALA A 62 -12.85 5.93 -14.44
C ALA A 62 -11.80 6.03 -13.29
N PRO A 63 -10.98 4.98 -13.08
CA PRO A 63 -9.99 4.94 -12.02
C PRO A 63 -8.96 6.06 -12.11
N ARG A 64 -8.75 6.76 -10.99
CA ARG A 64 -7.75 7.81 -10.84
C ARG A 64 -6.99 7.62 -9.53
N THR A 65 -5.67 7.56 -9.62
CA THR A 65 -4.77 7.39 -8.47
C THR A 65 -3.82 8.57 -8.39
N GLN A 66 -3.61 9.10 -7.20
CA GLN A 66 -2.63 10.13 -6.90
C GLN A 66 -1.80 9.69 -5.70
N SER A 67 -0.49 9.87 -5.77
CA SER A 67 0.37 9.58 -4.63
C SER A 67 1.40 10.67 -4.43
N LEU A 68 1.64 11.01 -3.17
CA LEU A 68 2.77 11.81 -2.75
C LEU A 68 3.53 11.02 -1.68
N SER A 69 4.82 10.79 -1.89
CA SER A 69 5.69 10.18 -0.90
C SER A 69 6.94 11.02 -0.67
N LEU A 70 7.41 10.96 0.56
CA LEU A 70 8.65 11.57 1.01
C LEU A 70 9.40 10.54 1.85
N HIS A 71 10.69 10.38 1.62
CA HIS A 71 11.53 9.59 2.50
C HIS A 71 12.95 10.10 2.56
N THR A 72 13.60 9.92 3.70
CA THR A 72 14.94 10.42 3.94
C THR A 72 15.71 9.46 4.85
N PRO A 73 17.02 9.29 4.64
CA PRO A 73 17.86 8.80 5.71
C PRO A 73 17.96 9.87 6.80
N ILE A 74 18.15 9.44 8.04
CA ILE A 74 18.56 10.33 9.13
C ILE A 74 20.09 10.35 9.16
N GLU A 75 20.65 11.54 8.98
CA GLU A 75 22.11 11.74 8.95
C GLU A 75 22.79 11.18 10.21
N ASN A 76 24.01 10.65 10.03
CA ASN A 76 24.81 10.04 11.09
C ASN A 76 24.10 8.90 11.84
N SER A 77 23.10 8.29 11.22
CA SER A 77 22.37 7.15 11.78
C SER A 77 22.18 6.04 10.73
N ARG A 78 21.65 4.92 11.19
CA ARG A 78 21.25 3.78 10.34
C ARG A 78 19.75 3.78 10.05
N VAL A 79 19.06 4.86 10.39
CA VAL A 79 17.61 4.98 10.33
C VAL A 79 17.17 5.67 9.05
N GLY A 80 16.09 5.19 8.44
CA GLY A 80 15.34 5.89 7.42
C GLY A 80 13.91 6.12 7.87
N LEU A 81 13.34 7.27 7.49
CA LEU A 81 11.94 7.60 7.72
C LEU A 81 11.24 7.87 6.40
N GLY A 82 9.97 7.52 6.33
CA GLY A 82 9.12 7.77 5.17
C GLY A 82 7.70 8.13 5.57
N LEU A 83 7.07 8.94 4.73
CA LEU A 83 5.66 9.26 4.77
C LEU A 83 5.10 9.13 3.36
N SER A 84 3.91 8.56 3.24
CA SER A 84 3.21 8.50 1.96
C SER A 84 1.72 8.73 2.14
N VAL A 85 1.13 9.43 1.17
CA VAL A 85 -0.31 9.61 1.04
C VAL A 85 -0.68 9.17 -0.36
N VAL A 86 -1.66 8.25 -0.46
CA VAL A 86 -2.20 7.76 -1.72
C VAL A 86 -3.70 8.00 -1.69
N ASN A 87 -4.22 8.70 -2.68
CA ASN A 87 -5.65 8.83 -2.92
C ASN A 87 -6.00 8.03 -4.18
N ASP A 88 -6.92 7.08 -4.05
CA ASP A 88 -7.37 6.22 -5.13
C ASP A 88 -8.89 6.31 -5.26
N GLU A 89 -9.34 6.69 -6.45
CA GLU A 89 -10.74 6.85 -6.80
C GLU A 89 -11.10 5.81 -7.87
N ILE A 90 -12.08 4.97 -7.58
CA ILE A 90 -12.57 3.92 -8.48
C ILE A 90 -14.10 3.92 -8.41
N GLY A 91 -14.75 4.38 -9.49
CA GLY A 91 -16.20 4.44 -9.57
C GLY A 91 -16.81 5.25 -8.41
N PRO A 92 -17.67 4.66 -7.57
CA PRO A 92 -18.26 5.35 -6.41
C PRO A 92 -17.37 5.39 -5.17
N SER A 93 -16.20 4.74 -5.20
CA SER A 93 -15.29 4.61 -4.04
C SER A 93 -14.13 5.59 -4.16
N ASP A 94 -13.89 6.34 -3.09
CA ASP A 94 -12.72 7.21 -2.89
C ASP A 94 -12.01 6.73 -1.62
N GLU A 95 -10.80 6.22 -1.76
CA GLU A 95 -10.00 5.71 -0.66
C GLU A 95 -8.69 6.49 -0.52
N THR A 96 -8.43 6.97 0.68
CA THR A 96 -7.17 7.64 1.01
C THR A 96 -6.37 6.82 2.01
N TYR A 97 -5.17 6.44 1.61
CA TYR A 97 -4.17 5.77 2.43
C TYR A 97 -3.15 6.78 2.92
N ILE A 98 -2.83 6.71 4.21
CA ILE A 98 -1.73 7.44 4.82
C ILE A 98 -0.83 6.40 5.49
N ALA A 99 0.44 6.39 5.14
CA ALA A 99 1.42 5.47 5.73
C ALA A 99 2.66 6.21 6.23
N ALA A 100 3.20 5.69 7.32
CA ALA A 100 4.49 6.06 7.87
C ALA A 100 5.40 4.83 7.87
N ASP A 101 6.62 5.04 7.41
CA ASP A 101 7.63 4.01 7.24
C ASP A 101 8.84 4.33 8.12
N PHE A 102 9.34 3.31 8.79
CA PHE A 102 10.61 3.33 9.50
C PHE A 102 11.49 2.23 8.94
N SER A 103 12.77 2.53 8.71
CA SER A 103 13.77 1.54 8.31
C SER A 103 14.99 1.59 9.20
N TYR A 104 15.65 0.44 9.34
CA TYR A 104 16.95 0.32 9.99
C TYR A 104 17.89 -0.52 9.14
N THR A 105 19.02 0.06 8.75
CA THR A 105 19.98 -0.55 7.82
C THR A 105 21.24 -1.03 8.55
N LEU A 106 21.50 -2.34 8.51
CA LEU A 106 22.72 -2.95 8.99
C LEU A 106 23.72 -3.11 7.83
N PRO A 107 24.95 -2.56 7.93
CA PRO A 107 26.03 -2.98 7.05
C PRO A 107 26.43 -4.43 7.37
N VAL A 108 26.47 -5.28 6.36
CA VAL A 108 26.86 -6.69 6.46
C VAL A 108 28.09 -6.87 5.57
N GLY A 109 29.27 -6.58 6.13
CA GLY A 109 30.52 -6.49 5.38
C GLY A 109 30.76 -5.10 4.78
N ASP A 110 31.69 -5.03 3.82
CA ASP A 110 32.19 -3.75 3.30
C ASP A 110 31.27 -3.14 2.23
N GLU A 111 30.53 -3.97 1.49
CA GLU A 111 29.68 -3.52 0.37
C GLU A 111 28.19 -3.83 0.56
N ALA A 112 27.84 -4.82 1.38
CA ALA A 112 26.45 -5.26 1.50
C ALA A 112 25.72 -4.54 2.63
N ARG A 113 24.44 -4.25 2.41
CA ARG A 113 23.55 -3.61 3.39
C ARG A 113 22.26 -4.42 3.49
N LEU A 114 21.87 -4.74 4.71
CA LEU A 114 20.62 -5.41 5.04
C LEU A 114 19.70 -4.44 5.77
N SER A 115 18.55 -4.13 5.18
CA SER A 115 17.60 -3.18 5.75
C SER A 115 16.33 -3.89 6.23
N PHE A 116 15.91 -3.55 7.44
CA PHE A 116 14.62 -3.93 8.01
C PHE A 116 13.68 -2.73 7.95
N GLY A 117 12.38 -2.98 7.85
CA GLY A 117 11.38 -1.92 7.78
C GLY A 117 10.13 -2.25 8.56
N LEU A 118 9.52 -1.22 9.13
CA LEU A 118 8.22 -1.24 9.79
C LEU A 118 7.33 -0.20 9.11
N LYS A 119 6.12 -0.61 8.73
CA LYS A 119 5.11 0.29 8.13
C LYS A 119 3.89 0.33 9.04
N GLY A 120 3.46 1.54 9.40
CA GLY A 120 2.14 1.79 9.96
C GLY A 120 1.30 2.52 8.93
N TRP A 121 0.06 2.08 8.70
CA TRP A 121 -0.83 2.75 7.75
C TRP A 121 -2.26 2.85 8.29
N SER A 122 -3.00 3.82 7.75
CA SER A 122 -4.43 4.01 7.96
C SER A 122 -5.08 4.28 6.61
N SER A 123 -6.27 3.73 6.39
CA SER A 123 -7.07 3.99 5.20
C SER A 123 -8.44 4.57 5.55
N PHE A 124 -8.90 5.50 4.72
CA PHE A 124 -10.20 6.16 4.84
C PHE A 124 -10.97 5.94 3.54
N ILE A 125 -12.04 5.16 3.61
CA ILE A 125 -12.91 4.88 2.46
C ILE A 125 -14.16 5.74 2.53
N LYS A 126 -14.51 6.39 1.43
CA LYS A 126 -15.77 7.10 1.20
C LYS A 126 -16.46 6.50 -0.02
N CYS A 127 -17.64 5.92 0.19
CA CYS A 127 -18.50 5.47 -0.90
C CYS A 127 -19.61 6.49 -1.15
N ARG A 128 -19.63 7.10 -2.34
CA ARG A 128 -20.74 7.95 -2.78
C ARG A 128 -21.73 7.11 -3.56
N PHE A 129 -22.82 6.72 -2.91
CA PHE A 129 -23.96 6.15 -3.61
C PHE A 129 -24.72 7.27 -4.33
N TYR A 130 -24.94 7.09 -5.64
CA TYR A 130 -25.88 7.93 -6.37
C TYR A 130 -27.26 7.76 -5.74
N LYS A 131 -27.80 8.83 -5.15
CA LYS A 131 -29.21 8.89 -4.78
C LYS A 131 -29.98 9.05 -6.09
N ALA A 132 -30.70 8.00 -6.48
CA ALA A 132 -31.67 8.05 -7.57
C ALA A 132 -32.79 9.03 -7.25
#